data_AF-A0A351MP65-F1
#
_entry.id   AF-A0A351MP65-F1
#
_cell.length_a   1.000
_cell.length_b   1.000
_cell.length_c   1.000
_cell.angle_alpha   90.00
_cell.angle_beta   90.00
_cell.angle_gamma   90.00
#
_symmetry.space_group_name_H-M   'P 1'
#
loop_
_entity.id
_entity.type
_entity.pdbx_description
1 polymer ?
#
loop_
_entity_poly.entity_id
_entity_poly.type
_entity_poly.pdbx_seq_one_letter_code
_entity_poly.pdbx_strand_id
1 'polypeptide(L)'
;MVVELAGGTVGYVPGAEPFGPGGGGYETVLTSYSNLVVEAGALIVAGSLELAAELAPAPEPPLPTPRFTGPWDYGRRGPEID
;
A
#
# COMPACT_ATOMS: atom_id res chain seq x y z
N MET A 1 4.80 -7.30 1.54
CA MET A 1 4.02 -6.53 0.54
C MET A 1 3.43 -5.34 1.28
N VAL A 2 3.55 -4.13 0.73
CA VAL A 2 2.92 -2.93 1.32
C VAL A 2 1.44 -2.96 0.96
N VAL A 3 0.57 -2.75 1.95
CA VAL A 3 -0.87 -2.59 1.72
C VAL A 3 -1.15 -1.09 1.67
N GLU A 4 -1.75 -0.62 0.58
CA GLU A 4 -2.09 0.78 0.35
C GLU A 4 -3.61 0.96 0.21
N LEU A 5 -4.08 2.21 0.32
CA LEU A 5 -5.51 2.58 0.29
C LEU A 5 -6.39 1.81 1.29
N ALA A 6 -5.80 1.42 2.42
CA ALA A 6 -6.49 0.74 3.50
C ALA A 6 -6.85 1.71 4.63
N GLY A 7 -8.08 1.62 5.15
CA GLY A 7 -8.56 2.47 6.25
C GLY A 7 -8.80 3.95 5.88
N GLY A 8 -8.37 4.41 4.70
CA GLY A 8 -8.55 5.77 4.21
C GLY A 8 -7.56 6.13 3.10
N THR A 9 -7.54 7.41 2.72
CA THR A 9 -6.55 7.97 1.78
C THR A 9 -6.05 9.32 2.27
N VAL A 10 -4.73 9.53 2.18
CA VAL A 10 -4.03 10.77 2.57
C VAL A 10 -3.19 11.33 1.43
N GLY A 11 -3.44 10.85 0.20
CA GLY A 11 -2.63 11.14 -0.97
C GLY A 11 -1.33 10.36 -1.02
N TYR A 12 -0.35 10.90 -1.76
CA TYR A 12 0.95 10.28 -1.95
C TYR A 12 1.87 10.55 -0.75
N VAL A 13 2.73 9.59 -0.44
CA VAL A 13 3.72 9.71 0.64
C VAL A 13 5.12 9.44 0.08
N PRO A 14 5.71 10.40 -0.66
CA PRO A 14 7.08 10.29 -1.15
C PRO A 14 8.10 10.30 0.00
N GLY A 15 9.32 9.83 -0.28
CA GLY A 15 10.44 10.02 0.62
C GLY A 15 10.87 11.49 0.71
N ALA A 16 11.89 11.77 1.52
CA ALA A 16 12.39 13.15 1.70
C ALA A 16 13.18 13.67 0.48
N GLU A 17 13.85 12.78 -0.27
CA GLU A 17 14.74 13.16 -1.37
C GLU A 17 14.04 13.99 -2.48
N PRO A 18 12.81 13.64 -2.91
CA PRO A 18 12.05 14.45 -3.88
C PRO A 18 11.70 15.87 -3.43
N PHE A 19 11.80 16.22 -2.15
CA PHE A 19 11.57 17.60 -1.68
C PHE A 19 12.84 18.46 -1.64
N GLY A 20 14.00 17.89 -1.99
CA GLY A 20 15.27 18.59 -2.02
C GLY A 20 15.47 19.48 -3.25
N PRO A 21 16.57 20.27 -3.31
CA PRO A 21 16.83 21.23 -4.40
C PRO A 21 16.90 20.62 -5.82
N GLY A 22 17.13 19.32 -5.95
CA GLY A 22 17.13 18.59 -7.23
C GLY A 22 15.95 17.63 -7.41
N GLY A 23 14.97 17.68 -6.50
CA GLY A 23 13.82 16.80 -6.47
C GLY A 23 12.65 17.30 -7.34
N GLY A 24 11.45 16.90 -6.97
CA GLY A 24 10.19 17.12 -7.69
C GLY A 24 9.64 15.80 -8.23
N GLY A 25 8.76 15.90 -9.23
CA GLY A 25 8.15 14.72 -9.87
C GLY A 25 6.67 14.53 -9.52
N TYR A 26 6.07 13.54 -10.16
CA TYR A 26 4.63 13.26 -10.10
C TYR A 26 4.11 13.13 -8.66
N GLU A 27 4.85 12.40 -7.83
CA GLU A 27 4.50 12.11 -6.44
C GLU A 27 4.50 13.38 -5.58
N THR A 28 5.45 14.30 -5.79
CA THR A 28 5.50 15.59 -5.07
C THR A 28 4.42 16.58 -5.53
N VAL A 29 3.95 16.49 -6.79
CA VAL A 29 2.81 17.29 -7.25
C VAL A 29 1.51 16.80 -6.62
N LEU A 30 1.38 15.48 -6.44
CA LEU A 30 0.19 14.87 -5.85
C LEU A 30 0.18 14.85 -4.31
N THR A 31 1.19 15.42 -3.65
CA THR A 31 1.06 15.85 -2.25
C THR A 31 0.28 17.16 -2.11
N SER A 32 -0.11 17.82 -3.20
CA SER A 32 -0.85 19.10 -3.18
C SER A 32 -2.18 19.07 -2.42
N TYR A 33 -2.80 17.91 -2.28
CA TYR A 33 -4.02 17.72 -1.47
C TYR A 33 -3.76 16.90 -0.20
N SER A 34 -2.50 16.62 0.11
CA SER A 34 -2.07 15.98 1.36
C SER A 34 -1.79 17.05 2.41
N ASN A 35 -2.16 16.78 3.67
CA ASN A 35 -1.85 17.65 4.82
C ASN A 35 -0.69 17.11 5.65
N LEU A 36 0.18 16.29 5.05
CA LEU A 36 1.29 15.62 5.73
C LEU A 36 2.58 16.44 5.70
N VAL A 37 3.43 16.22 6.70
CA VAL A 37 4.82 16.73 6.73
C VAL A 37 5.71 15.93 5.77
N VAL A 38 6.82 16.51 5.32
CA VAL A 38 7.78 15.89 4.38
C VAL A 38 8.34 14.56 4.94
N GLU A 39 8.48 14.49 6.26
CA GLU A 39 9.00 13.33 6.99
C GLU A 39 7.97 12.20 7.16
N ALA A 40 6.72 12.37 6.68
CA ALA A 40 5.64 11.42 6.94
C ALA A 40 5.98 9.99 6.52
N GLY A 41 6.66 9.79 5.38
CA GLY A 41 7.09 8.46 4.96
C GLY A 41 8.03 7.78 5.97
N ALA A 42 8.99 8.53 6.52
CA ALA A 42 9.90 8.01 7.54
C ALA A 42 9.18 7.72 8.86
N LEU A 43 8.24 8.58 9.26
CA LEU A 43 7.43 8.40 10.47
C LEU A 43 6.51 7.17 10.37
N ILE A 44 5.90 6.93 9.20
CA ILE A 44 5.07 5.73 8.96
C ILE A 44 5.92 4.46 9.07
N VAL A 45 7.13 4.47 8.51
CA VAL A 45 8.06 3.34 8.64
C VAL A 45 8.42 3.09 10.10
N ALA A 46 8.79 4.13 10.85
CA ALA A 46 9.14 4.01 12.26
C ALA A 46 7.98 3.44 13.09
N GLY A 47 6.78 4.03 12.99
CA GLY A 47 5.60 3.54 13.71
C GLY A 47 5.16 2.13 13.29
N SER A 48 5.35 1.76 12.02
CA SER A 48 5.07 0.40 11.55
C SER A 48 6.03 -0.62 12.15
N LEU A 49 7.32 -0.27 12.29
CA LEU A 49 8.31 -1.14 12.92
C LEU A 49 8.05 -1.30 14.42
N GLU A 50 7.72 -0.21 15.11
CA GLU A 50 7.32 -0.24 16.52
C GLU A 50 6.10 -1.14 16.73
N LEU A 51 5.04 -0.94 15.93
CA LEU A 51 3.84 -1.77 15.99
C LEU A 51 4.15 -3.24 15.66
N ALA A 52 4.93 -3.51 14.62
CA ALA A 52 5.29 -4.87 14.24
C ALA A 52 6.07 -5.60 15.35
N ALA A 53 6.89 -4.90 16.12
CA ALA A 53 7.63 -5.48 17.24
C ALA A 53 6.72 -5.94 18.39
N GLU A 54 5.52 -5.38 18.51
CA GLU A 54 4.52 -5.76 19.52
C GLU A 54 3.64 -6.94 19.09
N LEU A 55 3.65 -7.29 17.80
CA LEU A 55 2.82 -8.34 17.23
C LEU A 55 3.55 -9.68 17.23
N ALA A 56 2.90 -10.72 17.74
CA ALA A 56 3.33 -12.10 17.58
C ALA A 56 2.53 -12.73 16.41
N PRO A 57 3.18 -13.07 15.28
CA PRO A 57 2.50 -13.77 14.20
C PRO A 57 1.95 -15.11 14.72
N ALA A 58 0.72 -15.43 14.33
CA ALA A 58 0.22 -16.79 14.49
C ALA A 58 1.07 -17.75 13.63
N PRO A 59 1.10 -19.06 13.96
CA PRO A 59 1.71 -20.06 13.10
C PRO A 59 1.20 -19.93 11.66
N GLU A 60 2.10 -20.10 10.70
CA GLU A 60 1.74 -20.06 9.30
C GLU A 60 0.62 -21.07 9.02
N PRO A 61 -0.51 -20.63 8.41
CA PRO A 61 -1.56 -21.57 8.06
C PRO A 61 -1.03 -22.56 7.01
N PRO A 62 -1.51 -23.82 7.02
CA PRO A 62 -1.12 -24.77 6.00
C PRO A 62 -1.47 -24.20 4.62
N LEU A 63 -0.47 -24.09 3.75
CA LEU A 63 -0.69 -23.66 2.37
C LEU A 63 -1.59 -24.69 1.70
N PRO A 64 -2.79 -24.31 1.20
CA PRO A 64 -3.53 -25.21 0.36
C PRO A 64 -2.66 -25.52 -0.85
N THR A 65 -2.61 -26.79 -1.24
CA THR A 65 -2.06 -27.22 -2.53
C THR A 65 -3.22 -27.48 -3.49
N PRO A 66 -3.96 -26.44 -3.93
CA PRO A 66 -5.06 -26.65 -4.84
C PRO A 66 -4.50 -27.23 -6.13
N ARG A 67 -5.12 -28.31 -6.61
CA ARG A 67 -4.89 -28.71 -8.01
C ARG A 67 -5.49 -27.63 -8.89
N PHE A 68 -4.76 -27.21 -9.91
CA PHE A 68 -5.32 -26.37 -10.95
C PHE A 68 -6.50 -27.12 -11.60
N THR A 69 -7.72 -26.59 -11.44
CA THR A 69 -8.95 -27.13 -12.03
C THR A 69 -9.35 -26.40 -13.31
N GLY A 70 -8.69 -25.28 -13.62
CA GLY A 70 -9.00 -24.43 -14.77
C GLY A 70 -8.76 -22.94 -14.45
N PRO A 71 -8.67 -22.09 -15.48
CA PRO A 71 -8.56 -20.64 -15.30
C PRO A 71 -9.87 -20.06 -14.76
N TRP A 72 -9.78 -18.95 -14.02
CA TRP A 72 -10.96 -18.23 -13.55
C TRP A 72 -11.81 -17.75 -14.74
N ASP A 73 -13.11 -17.99 -14.68
CA ASP A 73 -14.07 -17.61 -15.73
C ASP A 73 -14.66 -16.21 -15.53
N TYR A 74 -14.33 -15.52 -14.43
CA TYR A 74 -14.89 -14.22 -14.10
C TYR A 74 -14.71 -13.19 -15.23
N GLY A 75 -13.55 -13.20 -15.90
CA GLY A 75 -13.30 -12.33 -17.06
C GLY A 75 -14.10 -12.68 -18.33
N ARG A 76 -14.83 -13.79 -18.35
CA ARG A 76 -15.80 -14.15 -19.40
C ARG A 76 -17.21 -13.68 -19.09
N ARG A 77 -17.47 -13.19 -17.87
CA ARG A 77 -18.78 -12.65 -17.54
C ARG A 77 -19.02 -11.39 -18.37
N GLY A 78 -20.22 -11.32 -18.95
CA GLY A 78 -20.70 -10.09 -19.54
C GLY A 78 -20.91 -9.02 -18.46
N PRO A 79 -21.14 -7.76 -18.87
CA PRO A 79 -21.49 -6.72 -17.92
C PRO A 79 -22.77 -7.10 -17.14
N GLU A 80 -22.77 -6.85 -15.83
CA GLU A 80 -23.95 -7.01 -14.97
C GLU A 80 -24.83 -5.75 -15.13
N ILE A 81 -25.75 -5.78 -16.10
CA ILE A 81 -26.58 -4.61 -16.47
C ILE A 81 -28.06 -4.71 -16.06
N ASP A 82 -28.41 -5.67 -15.20
CA ASP A 82 -29.75 -5.80 -14.59
C ASP A 82 -29.66 -5.71 -13.06
#